data_AF-A0A3C1C7V6-F1
#
_entry.id   AF-A0A3C1C7V6-F1
#
_cell.length_a   1.000
_cell.length_b   1.000
_cell.length_c   1.000
_cell.angle_alpha   90.00
_cell.angle_beta   90.00
_cell.angle_gamma   90.00
#
_symmetry.space_group_name_H-M   'P 1'
#
loop_
_entity.id
_entity.type
_entity.pdbx_description
1 polymer ?
#
loop_
_entity_poly.entity_id
_entity_poly.type
_entity_poly.pdbx_seq_one_letter_code
_entity_poly.pdbx_strand_id
1 'polypeptide(L)'
;MQYIDNYNLYKHPLLLAEIRLILYHIGKMAEEVKLSVVDEEEVDTVIGSEIEFEGDIESSKSLMIKGKVSGNIDCSAELYITEQAEVRSTIHAATVVIRGKVYGDISADSLIAVLDWGHVEGRLVAPDIYLSPNCVFKGTTVIKS
;
A
#
# COMPACT_ATOMS: atom_id res chain seq x y z
N MET A 1 -15.23 -56.97 9.58
CA MET A 1 -14.67 -56.00 8.62
C MET A 1 -15.53 -54.75 8.70
N GLN A 2 -15.20 -53.82 9.59
CA GLN A 2 -15.95 -52.56 9.73
C GLN A 2 -15.15 -51.45 9.06
N TYR A 3 -15.76 -50.85 8.04
CA TYR A 3 -15.33 -49.66 7.34
C TYR A 3 -15.09 -48.54 8.35
N ILE A 4 -13.90 -47.92 8.30
CA ILE A 4 -13.59 -46.74 9.09
C ILE A 4 -14.28 -45.56 8.37
N ASP A 5 -15.31 -44.99 9.00
CA ASP A 5 -16.03 -43.80 8.53
C ASP A 5 -15.09 -42.59 8.49
N ASN A 6 -14.60 -42.28 7.29
CA ASN A 6 -13.65 -41.19 7.01
C ASN A 6 -14.28 -39.78 6.95
N TYR A 7 -15.46 -39.56 7.55
CA TYR A 7 -16.19 -38.29 7.41
C TYR A 7 -16.57 -37.65 8.75
N ASN A 8 -15.57 -37.29 9.57
CA ASN A 8 -15.83 -36.40 10.71
C ASN A 8 -14.70 -35.41 11.01
N LEU A 9 -13.93 -35.01 9.98
CA LEU A 9 -12.89 -33.99 10.14
C LEU A 9 -13.49 -32.63 10.58
N TYR A 10 -14.73 -32.32 10.18
CA TYR A 10 -15.38 -31.02 10.42
C TYR A 10 -16.03 -30.81 11.79
N LYS A 11 -16.06 -31.82 12.68
CA LYS A 11 -16.72 -31.70 14.01
C LYS A 11 -15.79 -31.30 15.14
N HIS A 12 -14.49 -31.14 14.89
CA HIS A 12 -13.57 -30.68 15.93
C HIS A 12 -13.56 -29.13 15.95
N PRO A 13 -13.98 -28.47 17.04
CA PRO A 13 -14.04 -27.00 17.11
C PRO A 13 -12.66 -26.33 16.94
N LEU A 14 -11.59 -27.04 17.26
CA LEU A 14 -10.21 -26.60 17.00
C LEU A 14 -9.88 -26.51 15.50
N LEU A 15 -10.38 -27.46 14.70
CA LEU A 15 -10.10 -27.49 13.25
C LEU A 15 -10.80 -26.35 12.50
N LEU A 16 -11.99 -25.95 12.95
CA LEU A 16 -12.72 -24.81 12.38
C LEU A 16 -12.01 -23.47 12.62
N ALA A 17 -11.36 -23.31 13.78
CA ALA A 17 -10.58 -22.12 14.10
C ALA A 17 -9.33 -22.03 13.20
N GLU A 18 -8.64 -23.13 12.98
CA GLU A 18 -7.48 -23.21 12.08
C GLU A 18 -7.88 -22.88 10.63
N ILE A 19 -8.98 -23.46 10.12
CA ILE A 19 -9.50 -23.17 8.78
C ILE A 19 -9.86 -21.69 8.63
N ARG A 20 -10.55 -21.10 9.61
CA ARG A 20 -10.92 -19.68 9.59
C ARG A 20 -9.69 -18.77 9.57
N LEU A 21 -8.66 -19.13 10.33
CA LEU A 21 -7.41 -18.41 10.35
C LEU A 21 -6.72 -18.46 8.98
N ILE A 22 -6.66 -19.64 8.36
CA ILE A 22 -6.09 -19.81 7.02
C ILE A 22 -6.85 -18.98 5.99
N LEU A 23 -8.18 -19.03 5.98
CA LEU A 23 -9.00 -18.24 5.06
C LEU A 23 -8.82 -16.73 5.24
N TYR A 24 -8.68 -16.26 6.48
CA TYR A 24 -8.36 -14.86 6.76
C TYR A 24 -7.02 -14.46 6.15
N HIS A 25 -5.97 -15.25 6.36
CA HIS A 25 -4.64 -14.97 5.80
C HIS A 25 -4.66 -15.01 4.27
N ILE A 26 -5.35 -15.97 3.65
CA ILE A 26 -5.49 -16.03 2.19
C ILE A 26 -6.21 -14.79 1.65
N GLY A 27 -7.28 -14.34 2.31
CA GLY A 27 -8.00 -13.12 1.95
C GLY A 27 -7.13 -11.87 2.04
N LYS A 28 -6.41 -11.72 3.16
CA LYS A 28 -5.41 -10.66 3.39
C LYS A 28 -4.33 -10.66 2.30
N MET A 29 -3.76 -11.82 1.99
CA MET A 29 -2.75 -11.98 0.95
C MET A 29 -3.28 -11.60 -0.44
N ALA A 30 -4.53 -11.96 -0.77
CA ALA A 30 -5.12 -11.61 -2.07
C ALA A 30 -5.30 -10.08 -2.25
N GLU A 31 -5.63 -9.38 -1.17
CA GLU A 31 -5.78 -7.92 -1.15
C GLU A 31 -4.42 -7.21 -1.24
N GLU A 32 -3.41 -7.72 -0.51
CA GLU A 32 -2.02 -7.28 -0.60
C GLU A 32 -1.42 -7.50 -2.01
N VAL A 33 -1.69 -8.65 -2.63
CA VAL A 33 -1.27 -8.95 -4.01
C VAL A 33 -1.85 -7.93 -4.98
N LYS A 34 -3.12 -7.53 -4.82
CA LYS A 34 -3.79 -6.57 -5.71
C LYS A 34 -3.21 -5.17 -5.63
N LEU A 35 -2.78 -4.74 -4.44
CA LEU A 35 -2.07 -3.46 -4.25
C LEU A 35 -0.64 -3.51 -4.80
N SER A 36 -0.07 -4.71 -4.93
CA SER A 36 1.35 -4.89 -5.20
C SER A 36 1.75 -4.96 -6.67
N VAL A 37 0.80 -5.12 -7.60
CA VAL A 37 1.07 -5.33 -9.03
C VAL A 37 0.26 -4.33 -9.83
N VAL A 38 0.87 -3.18 -10.12
CA VAL A 38 0.32 -2.14 -11.00
C VAL A 38 1.24 -2.07 -12.20
N ASP A 39 0.69 -2.28 -13.40
CA ASP A 39 1.45 -2.13 -14.63
C ASP A 39 1.62 -0.63 -14.94
N GLU A 40 2.81 -0.24 -15.38
CA GLU A 40 3.10 1.14 -15.76
C GLU A 40 2.22 1.59 -16.94
N GLU A 41 1.81 0.66 -17.81
CA GLU A 41 0.89 0.92 -18.92
C GLU A 41 -0.54 1.25 -18.47
N GLU A 42 -0.91 0.92 -17.23
CA GLU A 42 -2.22 1.22 -16.65
C GLU A 42 -2.26 2.57 -15.92
N VAL A 43 -1.12 3.26 -15.81
CA VAL A 43 -1.00 4.56 -15.13
C VAL A 43 -0.96 5.70 -16.14
N ASP A 44 -1.74 6.76 -15.90
CA ASP A 44 -1.89 7.89 -16.82
C ASP A 44 -0.63 8.74 -16.96
N THR A 45 0.16 8.89 -15.89
CA THR A 45 1.36 9.73 -15.89
C THR A 45 2.48 9.08 -15.11
N VAL A 46 3.69 9.10 -15.68
CA VAL A 46 4.88 8.52 -15.09
C VAL A 46 6.01 9.54 -15.04
N ILE A 47 6.56 9.76 -13.85
CA ILE A 47 7.84 10.45 -13.65
C ILE A 47 8.94 9.39 -13.67
N GLY A 48 9.72 9.39 -14.75
CA GLY A 48 10.79 8.42 -14.98
C GLY A 48 11.88 8.44 -13.92
N SER A 49 12.62 7.33 -13.81
CA SER A 49 13.66 7.10 -12.80
C SER A 49 14.85 8.07 -12.85
N GLU A 50 15.14 8.62 -14.04
CA GLU A 50 16.22 9.59 -14.27
C GLU A 50 15.80 11.03 -13.93
N ILE A 51 14.54 11.27 -13.55
CA ILE A 51 14.01 12.61 -13.29
C ILE A 51 14.24 12.97 -11.82
N GLU A 52 14.78 14.17 -11.60
CA GLU A 52 14.77 14.88 -10.33
C GLU A 52 13.93 16.15 -10.52
N PHE A 53 12.80 16.22 -9.80
CA PHE A 53 11.83 17.30 -9.91
C PHE A 53 11.74 18.07 -8.58
N GLU A 54 11.71 19.40 -8.67
CA GLU A 54 11.49 20.29 -7.53
C GLU A 54 10.37 21.29 -7.86
N GLY A 55 9.32 21.31 -7.04
CA GLY A 55 8.16 22.18 -7.23
C GLY A 55 6.85 21.50 -6.85
N ASP A 56 5.74 22.04 -7.35
CA ASP A 56 4.41 21.52 -7.09
C ASP A 56 3.92 20.67 -8.26
N ILE A 57 3.32 19.51 -7.95
CA ILE A 57 2.71 18.59 -8.91
C ILE A 57 1.22 18.50 -8.59
N GLU A 58 0.39 18.87 -9.57
CA GLU A 58 -1.05 18.66 -9.53
C GLU A 58 -1.45 17.68 -10.64
N SER A 59 -2.13 16.60 -10.28
CA SER A 59 -2.64 15.61 -11.24
C SER A 59 -4.08 15.24 -10.93
N SER A 60 -4.97 15.34 -11.92
CA SER A 60 -6.35 14.85 -11.80
C SER A 60 -6.48 13.35 -12.05
N LYS A 61 -5.37 12.68 -12.35
CA LYS A 61 -5.30 11.28 -12.74
C LYS A 61 -4.15 10.54 -12.04
N SER A 62 -4.09 9.22 -12.25
CA SER A 62 -3.10 8.36 -11.64
C SER A 62 -1.67 8.81 -11.98
N LEU A 63 -0.79 8.78 -10.97
CA LEU A 63 0.59 9.24 -11.07
C LEU A 63 1.53 8.19 -10.50
N MET A 64 2.56 7.80 -11.27
CA MET A 64 3.65 6.95 -10.80
C MET A 64 4.95 7.73 -10.74
N ILE A 65 5.63 7.67 -9.59
CA ILE A 65 6.94 8.27 -9.37
C ILE A 65 8.00 7.17 -9.30
N LYS A 66 8.98 7.23 -10.21
CA LYS A 66 10.15 6.35 -10.26
C LYS A 66 11.46 7.06 -9.88
N GLY A 67 11.50 8.38 -10.06
CA GLY A 67 12.66 9.22 -9.79
C GLY A 67 12.61 9.91 -8.43
N LYS A 68 13.20 11.10 -8.37
CA LYS A 68 13.23 11.94 -7.18
C LYS A 68 12.28 13.11 -7.31
N VAL A 69 11.52 13.39 -6.24
CA VAL A 69 10.59 14.53 -6.20
C VAL A 69 10.73 15.26 -4.87
N SER A 70 10.75 16.59 -4.92
CA SER A 70 10.62 17.44 -3.73
C SER A 70 9.64 18.59 -3.97
N GLY A 71 8.85 18.92 -2.95
CA GLY A 71 7.79 19.95 -3.02
C GLY A 71 6.41 19.36 -2.72
N ASN A 72 5.32 19.93 -3.23
CA ASN A 72 3.98 19.43 -2.93
C ASN A 72 3.43 18.53 -4.04
N ILE A 73 2.69 17.50 -3.68
CA ILE A 73 2.02 16.60 -4.63
C ILE A 73 0.54 16.53 -4.25
N ASP A 74 -0.32 16.94 -5.18
CA ASP A 74 -1.77 16.83 -5.08
C ASP A 74 -2.27 15.97 -6.25
N CYS A 75 -2.77 14.78 -5.95
CA CYS A 75 -3.20 13.80 -6.95
C CYS A 75 -4.63 13.35 -6.67
N SER A 76 -5.60 13.73 -7.50
CA SER A 76 -7.01 13.39 -7.27
C SER A 76 -7.35 11.88 -7.42
N ALA A 77 -6.36 11.03 -7.74
CA ALA A 77 -6.51 9.60 -8.00
C ALA A 77 -5.43 8.79 -7.25
N GLU A 78 -4.94 7.70 -7.83
CA GLU A 78 -3.90 6.86 -7.24
C GLU A 78 -2.49 7.42 -7.47
N LEU A 79 -1.72 7.53 -6.39
CA LEU A 79 -0.30 7.87 -6.41
C LEU A 79 0.54 6.64 -6.06
N TYR A 80 1.43 6.27 -6.98
CA TYR A 80 2.36 5.15 -6.83
C TYR A 80 3.80 5.66 -6.66
N ILE A 81 4.46 5.25 -5.58
CA ILE A 81 5.88 5.55 -5.33
C ILE A 81 6.64 4.23 -5.42
N THR A 82 7.40 4.05 -6.50
CA THR A 82 8.07 2.78 -6.80
C THR A 82 9.33 2.58 -5.95
N GLU A 83 9.88 1.37 -5.94
CA GLU A 83 10.99 0.93 -5.05
C GLU A 83 12.26 1.80 -5.14
N GLN A 84 12.52 2.39 -6.30
CA GLN A 84 13.69 3.22 -6.56
C GLN A 84 13.46 4.71 -6.28
N ALA A 85 12.20 5.11 -6.07
CA ALA A 85 11.83 6.50 -5.91
C ALA A 85 12.21 7.04 -4.52
N GLU A 86 12.56 8.33 -4.49
CA GLU A 86 12.82 9.07 -3.26
C GLU A 86 12.06 10.39 -3.29
N VAL A 87 11.06 10.51 -2.41
CA VAL A 87 10.12 11.64 -2.39
C VAL A 87 10.25 12.41 -1.09
N ARG A 88 10.46 13.73 -1.18
CA ARG A 88 10.52 14.67 -0.05
C ARG A 88 9.43 15.70 -0.17
N SER A 89 8.21 15.34 0.24
CA SER A 89 7.01 16.07 -0.13
C SER A 89 5.91 16.05 0.91
N THR A 90 5.05 17.06 0.86
CA THR A 90 3.70 16.98 1.40
C THR A 90 2.80 16.39 0.32
N ILE A 91 2.13 15.28 0.62
CA ILE A 91 1.35 14.49 -0.34
C ILE A 91 -0.13 14.50 0.05
N HIS A 92 -0.99 14.79 -0.92
CA HIS A 92 -2.41 14.47 -0.89
C HIS A 92 -2.77 13.59 -2.09
N ALA A 93 -3.49 12.48 -1.86
CA ALA A 93 -4.08 11.72 -2.96
C ALA A 93 -5.37 10.97 -2.59
N ALA A 94 -6.07 10.38 -3.57
CA ALA A 94 -7.19 9.50 -3.26
C ALA A 94 -6.71 8.19 -2.60
N THR A 95 -5.65 7.62 -3.16
CA THR A 95 -4.94 6.43 -2.65
C THR A 95 -3.45 6.63 -2.83
N VAL A 96 -2.65 6.27 -1.83
CA VAL A 96 -1.18 6.33 -1.91
C VAL A 96 -0.60 4.94 -1.69
N VAL A 97 0.17 4.43 -2.66
CA VAL A 97 0.87 3.14 -2.58
C VAL A 97 2.37 3.37 -2.63
N ILE A 98 3.09 2.91 -1.61
CA ILE A 98 4.49 3.25 -1.37
C ILE A 98 5.34 1.98 -1.28
N ARG A 99 6.30 1.85 -2.20
CA ARG A 99 7.40 0.86 -2.13
C ARG A 99 8.77 1.53 -2.00
N GLY A 100 8.87 2.81 -2.35
CA GLY A 100 10.09 3.61 -2.25
C GLY A 100 10.28 4.31 -0.91
N LYS A 101 11.06 5.39 -0.93
CA LYS A 101 11.35 6.22 0.24
C LYS A 101 10.55 7.51 0.22
N VAL A 102 9.87 7.82 1.31
CA VAL A 102 9.12 9.07 1.48
C VAL A 102 9.51 9.75 2.78
N TYR A 103 9.79 11.04 2.69
CA TYR A 103 10.06 11.92 3.82
C TYR A 103 9.09 13.10 3.76
N GLY A 104 8.12 13.14 4.68
CA GLY A 104 7.10 14.18 4.70
C GLY A 104 5.72 13.66 5.09
N ASP A 105 4.74 14.56 5.07
CA ASP A 105 3.38 14.27 5.50
C ASP A 105 2.55 13.75 4.33
N ILE A 106 1.82 12.66 4.54
CA ILE A 106 0.98 12.00 3.56
C ILE A 106 -0.45 11.98 4.07
N SER A 107 -1.35 12.49 3.25
CA SER A 107 -2.79 12.39 3.45
C SER A 107 -3.43 11.66 2.28
N ALA A 108 -4.33 10.72 2.57
CA ALA A 108 -5.12 10.07 1.54
C ALA A 108 -6.61 10.10 1.87
N ASP A 109 -7.46 10.07 0.84
CA ASP A 109 -8.90 10.08 1.01
C ASP A 109 -9.48 8.71 1.32
N SER A 110 -8.79 7.63 0.93
CA SER A 110 -9.23 6.26 1.19
C SER A 110 -8.17 5.40 1.88
N LEU A 111 -7.01 5.21 1.25
CA LEU A 111 -6.00 4.26 1.69
C LEU A 111 -4.59 4.82 1.54
N ILE A 112 -3.77 4.62 2.57
CA ILE A 112 -2.30 4.67 2.45
C ILE A 112 -1.78 3.25 2.64
N ALA A 113 -1.11 2.70 1.63
CA ALA A 113 -0.48 1.39 1.68
C ALA A 113 1.05 1.55 1.59
N VAL A 114 1.75 1.28 2.68
CA VAL A 114 3.22 1.11 2.67
C VAL A 114 3.51 -0.37 2.49
N LEU A 115 3.98 -0.72 1.31
CA LEU A 115 4.26 -2.10 0.91
C LEU A 115 5.68 -2.52 1.34
N ASP A 116 6.03 -3.78 1.07
CA ASP A 116 7.36 -4.33 1.39
C ASP A 116 8.48 -3.42 0.86
N TRP A 117 9.51 -3.22 1.69
CA TRP A 117 10.66 -2.35 1.43
C TRP A 117 10.37 -0.85 1.37
N GLY A 118 9.10 -0.44 1.50
CA GLY A 118 8.73 0.96 1.66
C GLY A 118 9.30 1.56 2.93
N HIS A 119 9.83 2.79 2.83
CA HIS A 119 10.39 3.54 3.96
C HIS A 119 9.72 4.90 4.06
N VAL A 120 9.02 5.17 5.16
CA VAL A 120 8.32 6.43 5.38
C VAL A 120 8.76 7.06 6.69
N GLU A 121 9.17 8.32 6.63
CA GLU A 121 9.39 9.17 7.81
C GLU A 121 8.47 10.39 7.73
N GLY A 122 7.47 10.47 8.62
CA GLY A 122 6.50 11.56 8.62
C GLY A 122 5.13 11.19 9.19
N ARG A 123 4.11 12.00 8.89
CA ARG A 123 2.73 11.76 9.34
C ARG A 123 1.90 11.11 8.25
N LEU A 124 1.12 10.08 8.60
CA LEU A 124 0.13 9.45 7.72
C LEU A 124 -1.29 9.76 8.18
N VAL A 125 -2.15 10.22 7.29
CA VAL A 125 -3.56 10.52 7.59
C VAL A 125 -4.49 9.93 6.53
N ALA A 126 -5.26 8.89 6.87
CA ALA A 126 -6.21 8.26 5.96
C ALA A 126 -7.29 7.47 6.72
N PRO A 127 -8.43 7.13 6.10
CA PRO A 127 -9.40 6.20 6.70
C PRO A 127 -8.85 4.79 6.88
N ASP A 128 -7.99 4.35 5.97
CA ASP A 128 -7.28 3.08 6.08
C ASP A 128 -5.78 3.26 5.87
N ILE A 129 -4.99 2.59 6.71
CA ILE A 129 -3.53 2.59 6.63
C ILE A 129 -3.05 1.15 6.73
N TYR A 130 -2.49 0.67 5.63
CA TYR A 130 -1.88 -0.64 5.55
C TYR A 130 -0.35 -0.51 5.60
N LEU A 131 0.28 -1.20 6.54
CA LEU A 131 1.73 -1.29 6.68
C LEU A 131 2.13 -2.76 6.51
N SER A 132 2.94 -3.04 5.49
CA SER A 132 3.45 -4.40 5.27
C SER A 132 4.45 -4.79 6.35
N PRO A 133 4.57 -6.09 6.68
CA PRO A 133 5.49 -6.58 7.71
C PRO A 133 6.95 -6.15 7.51
N ASN A 134 7.38 -5.95 6.26
CA ASN A 134 8.76 -5.59 5.92
C ASN A 134 8.95 -4.10 5.56
N CYS A 135 7.98 -3.24 5.86
CA CYS A 135 8.16 -1.80 5.69
C CYS A 135 8.85 -1.16 6.91
N VAL A 136 9.41 0.03 6.69
CA VAL A 136 9.91 0.89 7.76
C VAL A 136 9.03 2.13 7.83
N PHE A 137 8.36 2.32 8.95
CA PHE A 137 7.61 3.53 9.24
C PHE A 137 8.12 4.19 10.52
N LYS A 138 8.45 5.48 10.43
CA LYS A 138 8.81 6.32 11.59
C LYS A 138 7.95 7.57 11.60
N GLY A 139 7.05 7.68 12.56
CA GLY A 139 6.28 8.91 12.74
C GLY A 139 4.94 8.63 13.40
N THR A 140 3.91 9.35 12.95
CA THR A 140 2.57 9.27 13.54
C THR A 140 1.53 8.92 12.50
N THR A 141 0.55 8.10 12.89
CA THR A 141 -0.60 7.78 12.06
C THR A 141 -1.86 8.39 12.68
N VAL A 142 -2.76 8.88 11.83
CA VAL A 142 -4.07 9.36 12.22
C VAL A 142 -5.11 8.72 11.31
N ILE A 143 -5.95 7.88 11.90
CA ILE A 143 -7.09 7.30 11.18
C ILE A 143 -8.22 8.32 11.18
N LYS A 144 -8.61 8.83 10.00
CA LYS A 144 -9.74 9.77 9.86
C LYS A 144 -11.03 9.00 9.58
N SER A 145 -12.08 9.28 10.35
CA SER A 145 -13.43 8.71 10.20
C SER A 145 -14.22 9.38 9.10
#